data_AF-A0A1G5HZ85-F1
#
_entry.id   AF-A0A1G5HZ85-F1
#
_cell.length_a   1.000
_cell.length_b   1.000
_cell.length_c   1.000
_cell.angle_alpha   90.00
_cell.angle_beta   90.00
_cell.angle_gamma   90.00
#
_symmetry.space_group_name_H-M   'P 1'
#
loop_
_entity.id
_entity.type
_entity.pdbx_description
1 polymer ?
#
loop_
_entity_poly.entity_id
_entity_poly.type
_entity_poly.pdbx_seq_one_letter_code
_entity_poly.pdbx_strand_id
1 'polypeptide(L)'
;MTQPNRSGLNVHLLILSPGAPAPAPEVEARRSLAAAAGLAGITELDGAAVAAHMPAAPASLRRDAEALFRAAAPAAMAEALARLSEDALLLVEIRQSADSLLEIPAAQQVAALAAAARGAPGGFIHGQALCWPQRHHVGSDCLILLEADDAEMVEAPFLWPSPSIYAATPGCLAFLHLWAEYARDPRLALARPDLLQPSSELLRGHQMAWAVGSVLAHRDGVAHLAPRIALTDLEAEDAAELPAPLREAWADGGLSLAEAGRWLQPGPDARPPLAAGRAAASPTPELLVRQLGQMLASGAGRICRDHLQALMRQDKAEDPLHAVLLEDRMRSTAPLWAGLVAQVNLIWTERQLDGMATTPEDMTPTIREALRRVLEDSDHLARQILSSLAWQLLGAHGRTRFRRVHGPIVSGSGRMAIRRFVDSLDPDFRAALTESPPPALRGELAPELRQRLDAWLLVAG
;
A
#
# COMPACT_ATOMS: atom_id res chain seq x y z
N MET A 1 -35.75 -8.38 -42.36
CA MET A 1 -35.75 -8.12 -40.91
C MET A 1 -34.53 -8.78 -40.31
N THR A 2 -33.42 -8.05 -40.29
CA THR A 2 -32.19 -8.43 -39.59
C THR A 2 -32.45 -8.33 -38.09
N GLN A 3 -32.17 -9.40 -37.35
CA GLN A 3 -32.17 -9.32 -35.88
C GLN A 3 -31.19 -8.22 -35.47
N PRO A 4 -31.57 -7.29 -34.58
CA PRO A 4 -30.62 -6.31 -34.05
C PRO A 4 -29.48 -7.09 -33.40
N ASN A 5 -28.25 -6.77 -33.81
CA ASN A 5 -27.02 -7.24 -33.16
C ASN A 5 -27.22 -7.13 -31.66
N ARG A 6 -27.27 -8.27 -30.96
CA ARG A 6 -27.10 -8.30 -29.51
C ARG A 6 -25.71 -7.75 -29.25
N SER A 7 -25.61 -6.45 -28.97
CA SER A 7 -24.42 -5.84 -28.40
C SER A 7 -24.27 -6.37 -26.97
N GLY A 8 -23.93 -7.65 -26.86
CA GLY A 8 -23.60 -8.28 -25.59
C GLY A 8 -22.43 -7.51 -25.00
N LEU A 9 -22.49 -7.24 -23.70
CA LEU A 9 -21.34 -6.74 -22.99
C LEU A 9 -20.21 -7.75 -23.18
N ASN A 10 -19.08 -7.33 -23.74
CA ASN A 10 -17.90 -8.19 -23.88
C ASN A 10 -17.27 -8.41 -22.49
N VAL A 11 -17.97 -9.15 -21.62
CA VAL A 11 -17.61 -9.38 -20.22
C VAL A 11 -17.53 -10.89 -20.02
N HIS A 12 -16.38 -11.37 -19.57
CA HIS A 12 -16.10 -12.76 -19.27
C HIS A 12 -16.11 -12.97 -17.76
N LEU A 13 -16.79 -14.01 -17.29
CA LEU A 13 -16.78 -14.41 -15.89
C LEU A 13 -15.65 -15.41 -15.63
N LEU A 14 -14.80 -15.12 -14.65
CA LEU A 14 -13.80 -16.03 -14.11
C LEU A 14 -14.15 -16.40 -12.68
N ILE A 15 -14.34 -17.69 -12.44
CA ILE A 15 -14.61 -18.27 -11.13
C ILE A 15 -13.34 -18.96 -10.63
N LEU A 16 -12.86 -18.56 -9.46
CA LEU A 16 -11.73 -19.17 -8.78
C LEU A 16 -12.24 -19.94 -7.56
N SER A 17 -11.96 -21.24 -7.50
CA SER A 17 -12.39 -22.12 -6.42
C SER A 17 -11.16 -22.69 -5.68
N PRO A 18 -11.06 -22.58 -4.34
CA PRO A 18 -9.95 -23.18 -3.59
C PRO A 18 -10.00 -24.71 -3.58
N GLY A 19 -11.18 -25.29 -3.83
CA GLY A 19 -11.42 -26.73 -3.91
C GLY A 19 -11.67 -27.22 -5.33
N ALA A 20 -12.31 -28.39 -5.44
CA ALA A 20 -12.73 -28.97 -6.71
C ALA A 20 -13.77 -28.07 -7.42
N PRO A 21 -13.82 -28.10 -8.76
CA PRO A 21 -14.81 -27.33 -9.51
C PRO A 21 -16.23 -27.82 -9.18
N ALA A 22 -17.22 -26.93 -9.39
CA ALA A 22 -18.62 -27.30 -9.18
C ALA A 22 -19.04 -28.51 -10.04
N PRO A 23 -19.97 -29.36 -9.56
CA PRO A 23 -20.52 -30.44 -10.35
C PRO A 23 -21.23 -29.91 -11.61
N ALA A 24 -21.22 -30.71 -12.68
CA ALA A 24 -21.71 -30.31 -14.00
C ALA A 24 -23.11 -29.64 -14.05
N PRO A 25 -24.12 -30.08 -13.26
CA PRO A 25 -25.43 -29.42 -13.23
C PRO A 25 -25.38 -27.98 -12.72
N GLU A 26 -24.52 -27.69 -11.74
CA GLU A 26 -24.33 -26.36 -11.18
C GLU A 26 -23.58 -25.45 -12.16
N VAL A 27 -22.57 -26.00 -12.86
CA VAL A 27 -21.87 -25.31 -13.95
C VAL A 27 -22.84 -24.93 -15.07
N GLU A 28 -23.77 -25.80 -15.43
CA GLU A 28 -24.77 -25.52 -16.47
C GLU A 28 -25.81 -24.49 -16.04
N ALA A 29 -26.23 -24.53 -14.77
CA ALA A 29 -27.08 -23.50 -14.19
C ALA A 29 -26.38 -22.12 -14.21
N ARG A 30 -25.09 -22.07 -13.86
CA ARG A 30 -24.28 -20.85 -13.92
C ARG A 30 -24.11 -20.33 -15.34
N ARG A 31 -23.87 -21.21 -16.32
CA ARG A 31 -23.82 -20.84 -17.74
C ARG A 31 -25.12 -20.22 -18.20
N SER A 32 -26.25 -20.79 -17.78
CA SER A 32 -27.58 -20.26 -18.09
C SER A 32 -27.81 -18.87 -17.49
N LEU A 33 -27.43 -18.67 -16.22
CA LEU A 33 -27.48 -17.38 -15.54
C LEU A 33 -26.53 -16.34 -16.18
N ALA A 34 -25.30 -16.72 -16.50
CA ALA A 34 -24.33 -15.87 -17.19
C ALA A 34 -24.83 -15.43 -18.57
N ALA A 35 -25.43 -16.35 -19.33
CA ALA A 35 -26.06 -16.03 -20.61
C ALA A 35 -27.24 -15.07 -20.43
N ALA A 36 -28.06 -15.25 -19.39
CA ALA A 36 -29.15 -14.33 -19.06
C ALA A 36 -28.64 -12.94 -18.62
N ALA A 37 -27.48 -12.88 -17.98
CA ALA A 37 -26.79 -11.63 -17.63
C ALA A 37 -26.07 -10.97 -18.83
N GLY A 38 -26.02 -11.64 -19.99
CA GLY A 38 -25.40 -11.12 -21.21
C GLY A 38 -23.87 -11.23 -21.23
N LEU A 39 -23.29 -12.17 -20.46
CA LEU A 39 -21.85 -12.43 -20.44
C LEU A 39 -21.39 -13.14 -21.72
N ALA A 40 -20.18 -12.82 -22.18
CA ALA A 40 -19.56 -13.37 -23.38
C ALA A 40 -18.98 -14.78 -23.16
N GLY A 41 -18.63 -15.13 -21.92
CA GLY A 41 -18.11 -16.44 -21.57
C GLY A 41 -17.92 -16.64 -20.08
N ILE A 42 -17.67 -17.89 -19.70
CA ILE A 42 -17.38 -18.30 -18.33
C ILE A 42 -16.18 -19.25 -18.31
N THR A 43 -15.27 -19.04 -17.36
CA THR A 43 -14.14 -19.93 -17.07
C THR A 43 -14.12 -20.23 -15.59
N GLU A 44 -13.94 -21.48 -15.20
CA GLU A 44 -13.79 -21.90 -13.81
C GLU A 44 -12.44 -22.56 -13.63
N LEU A 45 -11.69 -22.12 -12.62
CA LEU A 45 -10.40 -22.69 -12.23
C LEU A 45 -10.50 -23.24 -10.81
N ASP A 46 -10.07 -24.48 -10.64
CA ASP A 46 -9.99 -25.14 -9.33
C ASP A 46 -8.70 -24.79 -8.59
N GLY A 47 -8.57 -25.26 -7.35
CA GLY A 47 -7.45 -24.90 -6.48
C GLY A 47 -6.10 -25.29 -7.07
N ALA A 48 -6.05 -26.44 -7.76
CA ALA A 48 -4.83 -26.95 -8.36
C ALA A 48 -4.45 -26.17 -9.62
N ALA A 49 -5.43 -25.83 -10.47
CA ALA A 49 -5.25 -25.00 -11.64
C ALA A 49 -4.77 -23.59 -11.26
N VAL A 50 -5.37 -22.98 -10.24
CA VAL A 50 -4.93 -21.67 -9.73
C VAL A 50 -3.50 -21.75 -9.16
N ALA A 51 -3.20 -22.76 -8.34
CA ALA A 51 -1.87 -22.95 -7.77
C ALA A 51 -0.77 -23.13 -8.84
N ALA A 52 -1.11 -23.67 -10.01
CA ALA A 52 -0.18 -23.86 -11.12
C ALA A 52 0.38 -22.53 -11.69
N HIS A 53 -0.30 -21.39 -11.45
CA HIS A 53 0.19 -20.06 -11.84
C HIS A 53 1.31 -19.53 -10.92
N MET A 54 1.72 -20.29 -9.89
CA MET A 54 2.86 -19.97 -9.03
C MET A 54 3.84 -21.16 -8.87
N PRO A 55 4.49 -21.62 -9.96
CA PRO A 55 5.34 -22.81 -9.92
C PRO A 55 6.61 -22.62 -9.08
N ALA A 56 7.03 -21.36 -8.85
CA ALA A 56 8.18 -20.99 -8.02
C ALA A 56 7.79 -20.60 -6.57
N ALA A 57 6.59 -20.98 -6.09
CA ALA A 57 6.16 -20.67 -4.73
C ALA A 57 7.12 -21.25 -3.68
N PRO A 58 7.41 -20.52 -2.58
CA PRO A 58 8.14 -21.04 -1.43
C PRO A 58 7.54 -22.35 -0.88
N ALA A 59 8.41 -23.24 -0.38
CA ALA A 59 7.98 -24.54 0.13
C ALA A 59 6.97 -24.45 1.29
N SER A 60 7.03 -23.36 2.07
CA SER A 60 6.07 -23.07 3.14
C SER A 60 4.65 -22.85 2.61
N LEU A 61 4.50 -22.14 1.48
CA LEU A 61 3.21 -21.95 0.82
C LEU A 61 2.69 -23.26 0.22
N ARG A 62 3.56 -24.06 -0.40
CA ARG A 62 3.12 -25.34 -1.01
C ARG A 62 2.55 -26.35 -0.01
N ARG A 63 2.90 -26.24 1.27
CA ARG A 63 2.34 -27.08 2.34
C ARG A 63 0.95 -26.64 2.78
N ASP A 64 0.54 -25.42 2.39
CA ASP A 64 -0.74 -24.83 2.70
C ASP A 64 -1.48 -24.51 1.39
N ALA A 65 -2.29 -25.47 0.92
CA ALA A 65 -2.96 -25.38 -0.37
C ALA A 65 -3.86 -24.15 -0.49
N GLU A 66 -4.47 -23.71 0.61
CA GLU A 66 -5.33 -22.55 0.63
C GLU A 66 -4.52 -21.25 0.52
N ALA A 67 -3.42 -21.14 1.28
CA ALA A 67 -2.53 -19.99 1.15
C ALA A 67 -1.89 -19.90 -0.24
N LEU A 68 -1.48 -21.05 -0.82
CA LEU A 68 -0.97 -21.10 -2.18
C LEU A 68 -2.01 -20.66 -3.21
N PHE A 69 -3.25 -21.15 -3.10
CA PHE A 69 -4.36 -20.74 -3.95
C PHE A 69 -4.54 -19.22 -3.92
N ARG A 70 -4.67 -18.65 -2.72
CA ARG A 70 -4.89 -17.22 -2.53
C ARG A 70 -3.73 -16.38 -3.07
N ALA A 71 -2.49 -16.85 -2.89
CA ALA A 71 -1.31 -16.18 -3.41
C ALA A 71 -1.21 -16.25 -4.94
N ALA A 72 -1.65 -17.35 -5.56
CA ALA A 72 -1.57 -17.56 -7.01
C ALA A 72 -2.73 -16.95 -7.80
N ALA A 73 -3.86 -16.68 -7.16
CA ALA A 73 -5.06 -16.17 -7.80
C ALA A 73 -4.87 -14.85 -8.60
N PRO A 74 -4.15 -13.82 -8.11
CA PRO A 74 -3.91 -12.61 -8.91
C PRO A 74 -3.15 -12.89 -10.22
N ALA A 75 -2.24 -13.87 -10.22
CA ALA A 75 -1.54 -14.30 -11.43
C ALA A 75 -2.48 -15.02 -12.41
N ALA A 76 -3.37 -15.88 -11.90
CA ALA A 76 -4.39 -16.53 -12.73
C ALA A 76 -5.35 -15.50 -13.35
N MET A 77 -5.75 -14.48 -12.59
CA MET A 77 -6.57 -13.37 -13.08
C MET A 77 -5.85 -12.58 -14.18
N ALA A 78 -4.58 -12.25 -13.99
CA ALA A 78 -3.79 -11.52 -14.99
C ALA A 78 -3.65 -12.30 -16.30
N GLU A 79 -3.38 -13.61 -16.22
CA GLU A 79 -3.27 -14.48 -17.40
C GLU A 79 -4.60 -14.63 -18.13
N ALA A 80 -5.71 -14.80 -17.39
CA ALA A 80 -7.04 -14.85 -17.97
C ALA A 80 -7.38 -13.54 -18.68
N LEU A 81 -7.11 -12.40 -18.04
CA LEU A 81 -7.36 -11.06 -18.59
C LEU A 81 -6.54 -10.80 -19.85
N ALA A 82 -5.27 -11.19 -19.86
CA ALA A 82 -4.36 -11.00 -21.00
C ALA A 82 -4.72 -11.82 -22.24
N ARG A 83 -5.57 -12.85 -22.10
CA ARG A 83 -6.08 -13.66 -23.22
C ARG A 83 -7.35 -13.08 -23.86
N LEU A 84 -7.97 -12.09 -23.24
CA LEU A 84 -9.17 -11.46 -23.78
C LEU A 84 -8.80 -10.37 -24.79
N SER A 85 -9.77 -9.94 -25.61
CA SER A 85 -9.60 -8.79 -26.50
C SER A 85 -9.50 -7.47 -25.71
N GLU A 86 -8.93 -6.42 -26.31
CA GLU A 86 -8.71 -5.12 -25.64
C GLU A 86 -9.99 -4.47 -25.10
N ASP A 87 -11.15 -4.75 -25.71
CA ASP A 87 -12.46 -4.22 -25.32
C ASP A 87 -13.21 -5.08 -24.28
N ALA A 88 -12.65 -6.26 -23.97
CA ALA A 88 -13.23 -7.23 -23.06
C ALA A 88 -12.91 -6.89 -21.60
N LEU A 89 -13.83 -7.27 -20.72
CA LEU A 89 -13.68 -7.15 -19.27
C LEU A 89 -13.71 -8.53 -18.63
N LEU A 90 -13.01 -8.68 -17.51
CA LEU A 90 -12.98 -9.86 -16.68
C LEU A 90 -13.73 -9.57 -15.38
N LEU A 91 -14.91 -10.15 -15.21
CA LEU A 91 -15.62 -10.22 -13.94
C LEU A 91 -15.05 -11.40 -13.14
N VAL A 92 -14.50 -11.14 -11.96
CA VAL A 92 -13.84 -12.15 -11.12
C VAL A 92 -14.66 -12.44 -9.87
N GLU A 93 -14.85 -13.73 -9.66
CA GLU A 93 -15.52 -14.32 -8.52
C GLU A 93 -14.56 -15.31 -7.82
N ILE A 94 -14.49 -15.23 -6.49
CA ILE A 94 -13.64 -16.12 -5.70
C ILE A 94 -14.52 -16.82 -4.68
N ARG A 95 -14.70 -18.13 -4.84
CA ARG A 95 -15.57 -18.92 -3.97
C ARG A 95 -14.88 -19.17 -2.63
N GLN A 96 -15.58 -18.85 -1.54
CA GLN A 96 -15.10 -19.16 -0.19
C GLN A 96 -15.52 -20.57 0.28
N SER A 97 -16.61 -21.12 -0.26
CA SER A 97 -17.06 -22.48 0.06
C SER A 97 -17.79 -23.13 -1.11
N ALA A 98 -17.92 -24.47 -1.06
CA ALA A 98 -18.67 -25.25 -2.05
C ALA A 98 -20.17 -24.87 -2.07
N ASP A 99 -20.71 -24.45 -0.92
CA ASP A 99 -22.13 -24.10 -0.76
C ASP A 99 -22.41 -22.61 -1.00
N SER A 100 -21.38 -21.81 -1.25
CA SER A 100 -21.54 -20.42 -1.67
C SER A 100 -22.04 -20.39 -3.11
N LEU A 101 -23.35 -20.39 -3.27
CA LEU A 101 -24.02 -20.07 -4.53
C LEU A 101 -23.94 -18.55 -4.71
N LEU A 102 -23.14 -18.10 -5.67
CA LEU A 102 -23.18 -16.70 -6.05
C LEU A 102 -24.43 -16.40 -6.88
N GLU A 103 -25.07 -15.28 -6.56
CA GLU A 103 -25.98 -14.61 -7.48
C GLU A 103 -25.10 -13.92 -8.54
N ILE A 104 -25.02 -14.51 -9.75
CA ILE A 104 -24.47 -13.80 -10.91
C ILE A 104 -25.23 -12.48 -11.02
N PRO A 105 -24.54 -11.32 -11.03
CA PRO A 105 -25.22 -10.03 -11.06
C PRO A 105 -26.18 -9.96 -12.24
N ALA A 106 -27.35 -9.36 -12.03
CA ALA A 106 -28.30 -9.14 -13.10
C ALA A 106 -27.66 -8.35 -14.25
N ALA A 107 -28.14 -8.52 -15.48
CA ALA A 107 -27.56 -7.88 -16.67
C ALA A 107 -27.32 -6.37 -16.51
N GLN A 108 -28.23 -5.67 -15.83
CA GLN A 108 -28.11 -4.23 -15.54
C GLN A 108 -26.93 -3.91 -14.60
N GLN A 109 -26.68 -4.77 -13.61
CA GLN A 109 -25.55 -4.62 -12.68
C GLN A 109 -24.22 -4.89 -13.40
N VAL A 110 -24.16 -5.91 -14.25
CA VAL A 110 -22.99 -6.18 -15.09
C VAL A 110 -22.69 -5.00 -16.02
N ALA A 111 -23.72 -4.39 -16.62
CA ALA A 111 -23.55 -3.20 -17.46
C ALA A 111 -22.97 -2.01 -16.68
N ALA A 112 -23.48 -1.76 -15.48
CA ALA A 112 -23.01 -0.68 -14.61
C ALA A 112 -21.55 -0.91 -14.16
N LEU A 113 -21.23 -2.12 -13.72
CA LEU A 113 -19.87 -2.54 -13.37
C LEU A 113 -18.91 -2.35 -14.56
N ALA A 114 -19.33 -2.75 -15.75
CA ALA A 114 -18.54 -2.62 -16.97
C ALA A 114 -18.28 -1.15 -17.33
N ALA A 115 -19.30 -0.30 -17.23
CA ALA A 115 -19.15 1.14 -17.48
C ALA A 115 -18.21 1.80 -16.46
N ALA A 116 -18.38 1.48 -15.17
CA ALA A 116 -17.55 2.02 -14.11
C ALA A 116 -16.09 1.56 -14.21
N ALA A 117 -15.83 0.29 -14.55
CA ALA A 117 -14.47 -0.22 -14.75
C ALA A 117 -13.75 0.50 -15.89
N ARG A 118 -14.45 0.77 -17.01
CA ARG A 118 -13.90 1.52 -18.15
C ARG A 118 -13.64 2.99 -17.84
N GLY A 119 -14.42 3.58 -16.92
CA GLY A 119 -14.24 4.96 -16.47
C GLY A 119 -13.18 5.14 -15.38
N ALA A 120 -12.78 4.06 -14.70
CA ALA A 120 -11.80 4.11 -13.62
C ALA A 120 -10.38 4.38 -14.18
N PRO A 121 -9.55 5.20 -13.51
CA PRO A 121 -8.18 5.51 -13.96
C PRO A 121 -7.29 4.27 -14.18
N GLY A 122 -7.49 3.23 -13.37
CA GLY A 122 -6.78 1.95 -13.49
C GLY A 122 -7.46 0.94 -14.44
N GLY A 123 -8.66 1.23 -14.94
CA GLY A 123 -9.44 0.30 -15.73
C GLY A 123 -10.01 -0.87 -14.91
N PHE A 124 -10.14 -0.75 -13.59
CA PHE A 124 -10.66 -1.83 -12.75
C PHE A 124 -11.47 -1.31 -11.56
N ILE A 125 -12.27 -2.22 -11.01
CA ILE A 125 -12.99 -2.08 -9.75
C ILE A 125 -12.59 -3.26 -8.87
N HIS A 126 -12.13 -2.95 -7.67
CA HIS A 126 -11.71 -3.96 -6.70
C HIS A 126 -12.62 -3.97 -5.47
N GLY A 127 -13.25 -5.12 -5.22
CA GLY A 127 -14.05 -5.41 -4.02
C GLY A 127 -15.45 -4.79 -4.02
N GLN A 128 -16.32 -5.27 -3.12
CA GLN A 128 -17.71 -4.79 -2.98
C GLN A 128 -18.17 -4.52 -1.54
N ALA A 129 -17.63 -5.21 -0.54
CA ALA A 129 -17.99 -4.98 0.86
C ALA A 129 -16.90 -4.15 1.57
N LEU A 130 -17.33 -3.12 2.30
CA LEU A 130 -16.50 -2.46 3.29
C LEU A 130 -16.64 -3.24 4.60
N CYS A 131 -15.51 -3.68 5.17
CA CYS A 131 -15.46 -4.08 6.57
C CYS A 131 -14.59 -3.11 7.37
N TRP A 132 -14.71 -3.22 8.70
CA TRP A 132 -14.12 -2.34 9.71
C TRP A 132 -12.60 -2.09 9.51
N PRO A 133 -12.03 -1.05 10.16
CA PRO A 133 -10.69 -0.53 9.86
C PRO A 133 -9.61 -1.60 9.74
N GLN A 134 -8.70 -1.43 8.79
CA GLN A 134 -7.61 -2.36 8.48
C GLN A 134 -6.83 -2.83 9.71
N ARG A 135 -6.68 -1.98 10.74
CA ARG A 135 -6.02 -2.30 12.02
C ARG A 135 -6.50 -3.58 12.71
N HIS A 136 -7.73 -4.02 12.45
CA HIS A 136 -8.36 -5.18 13.11
C HIS A 136 -8.28 -6.47 12.30
N HIS A 137 -8.08 -6.36 10.98
CA HIS A 137 -8.22 -7.49 10.05
C HIS A 137 -6.96 -7.75 9.22
N VAL A 138 -6.02 -6.81 9.18
CA VAL A 138 -4.76 -6.92 8.46
C VAL A 138 -3.62 -7.03 9.48
N GLY A 139 -2.73 -8.02 9.29
CA GLY A 139 -1.53 -8.14 10.12
C GLY A 139 -0.63 -6.92 9.93
N SER A 140 -0.07 -6.39 11.03
CA SER A 140 0.86 -5.25 10.97
C SER A 140 1.97 -5.43 9.93
N ASP A 141 2.47 -6.65 9.74
CA ASP A 141 3.49 -6.95 8.73
C ASP A 141 3.03 -6.65 7.30
N CYS A 142 1.73 -6.82 6.98
CA CYS A 142 1.21 -6.50 5.66
C CYS A 142 1.18 -4.99 5.42
N LEU A 143 0.80 -4.21 6.42
CA LEU A 143 0.86 -2.75 6.35
C LEU A 143 2.32 -2.28 6.23
N ILE A 144 3.21 -2.79 7.09
CA ILE A 144 4.65 -2.48 7.07
C ILE A 144 5.28 -2.84 5.73
N LEU A 145 5.17 -4.10 5.29
CA LEU A 145 5.87 -4.61 4.09
C LEU A 145 5.36 -3.96 2.82
N LEU A 146 4.10 -3.51 2.80
CA LEU A 146 3.59 -2.73 1.72
C LEU A 146 4.02 -1.26 1.85
N GLU A 147 4.28 -0.71 3.04
CA GLU A 147 4.48 0.71 3.40
C GLU A 147 3.15 1.49 3.60
N ALA A 148 2.10 0.81 4.04
CA ALA A 148 0.75 1.32 4.25
C ALA A 148 0.44 1.52 5.74
N ASP A 149 1.47 1.79 6.55
CA ASP A 149 1.40 1.91 8.01
C ASP A 149 1.05 3.34 8.50
N ASP A 150 0.66 4.23 7.59
CA ASP A 150 0.26 5.58 7.95
C ASP A 150 -1.16 5.64 8.58
N ALA A 151 -1.42 6.74 9.31
CA ALA A 151 -2.67 6.88 10.07
C ALA A 151 -3.94 6.90 9.19
N GLU A 152 -3.81 7.25 7.91
CA GLU A 152 -4.94 7.27 6.97
C GLU A 152 -5.25 5.86 6.47
N MET A 153 -4.22 5.08 6.14
CA MET A 153 -4.32 3.71 5.65
C MET A 153 -4.68 2.70 6.76
N VAL A 154 -4.16 2.90 7.97
CA VAL A 154 -4.49 2.07 9.16
C VAL A 154 -5.99 2.11 9.48
N GLU A 155 -6.62 3.27 9.26
CA GLU A 155 -8.04 3.49 9.48
C GLU A 155 -8.89 3.27 8.22
N ALA A 156 -8.25 2.98 7.08
CA ALA A 156 -8.97 2.72 5.84
C ALA A 156 -9.83 1.45 5.98
N PRO A 157 -11.02 1.43 5.36
CA PRO A 157 -11.85 0.25 5.35
C PRO A 157 -11.19 -0.86 4.52
N PHE A 158 -11.34 -2.10 4.95
CA PHE A 158 -10.86 -3.24 4.17
C PHE A 158 -11.89 -3.61 3.10
N LEU A 159 -11.43 -3.81 1.86
CA LEU A 159 -12.25 -4.24 0.73
C LEU A 159 -12.30 -5.76 0.69
N TRP A 160 -13.49 -6.32 0.82
CA TRP A 160 -13.67 -7.76 0.64
C TRP A 160 -13.47 -8.18 -0.81
N PRO A 161 -12.81 -9.32 -1.07
CA PRO A 161 -12.66 -9.84 -2.41
C PRO A 161 -14.03 -10.27 -2.95
N SER A 162 -14.33 -9.78 -4.16
CA SER A 162 -15.45 -10.15 -5.02
C SER A 162 -16.81 -9.48 -4.76
N PRO A 163 -17.65 -9.38 -5.81
CA PRO A 163 -17.27 -9.43 -7.24
C PRO A 163 -16.44 -8.21 -7.71
N SER A 164 -15.31 -8.46 -8.37
CA SER A 164 -14.43 -7.41 -8.91
C SER A 164 -14.43 -7.44 -10.44
N ILE A 165 -14.22 -6.32 -11.12
CA ILE A 165 -14.20 -6.28 -12.59
C ILE A 165 -12.95 -5.56 -13.09
N TYR A 166 -12.30 -6.14 -14.10
CA TYR A 166 -10.99 -5.74 -14.58
C TYR A 166 -11.00 -5.59 -16.10
N ALA A 167 -10.49 -4.46 -16.61
CA ALA A 167 -10.24 -4.25 -18.03
C ALA A 167 -8.79 -4.58 -18.36
N ALA A 168 -8.50 -5.01 -19.59
CA ALA A 168 -7.16 -5.36 -20.05
C ALA A 168 -6.28 -4.13 -20.33
N THR A 169 -6.27 -3.16 -19.40
CA THR A 169 -5.42 -1.96 -19.49
C THR A 169 -4.04 -2.25 -18.90
N PRO A 170 -3.00 -1.50 -19.31
CA PRO A 170 -1.67 -1.60 -18.71
C PRO A 170 -1.67 -1.40 -17.19
N GLY A 171 -2.49 -0.47 -16.68
CA GLY A 171 -2.59 -0.18 -15.25
C GLY A 171 -3.20 -1.34 -14.45
N CYS A 172 -4.28 -1.93 -14.96
CA CYS A 172 -4.90 -3.10 -14.34
C CYS A 172 -3.97 -4.31 -14.30
N LEU A 173 -3.26 -4.59 -15.40
CA LEU A 173 -2.30 -5.69 -15.45
C LEU A 173 -1.12 -5.43 -14.49
N ALA A 174 -0.61 -4.20 -14.42
CA ALA A 174 0.43 -3.83 -13.47
C ALA A 174 -0.02 -4.05 -12.02
N PHE A 175 -1.26 -3.66 -11.67
CA PHE A 175 -1.84 -3.92 -10.36
C PHE A 175 -1.89 -5.41 -10.02
N LEU A 176 -2.41 -6.26 -10.92
CA LEU A 176 -2.52 -7.70 -10.69
C LEU A 176 -1.15 -8.38 -10.57
N HIS A 177 -0.16 -7.93 -11.36
CA HIS A 177 1.20 -8.43 -11.27
C HIS A 177 1.89 -8.03 -9.98
N LEU A 178 1.77 -6.77 -9.56
CA LEU A 178 2.34 -6.29 -8.31
C LEU A 178 1.72 -7.01 -7.11
N TRP A 179 0.41 -7.22 -7.15
CA TRP A 179 -0.28 -8.00 -6.14
C TRP A 179 0.25 -9.46 -6.09
N ALA A 180 0.33 -10.13 -7.24
CA ALA A 180 0.88 -11.48 -7.32
C ALA A 180 2.32 -11.56 -6.80
N GLU A 181 3.13 -10.52 -7.01
CA GLU A 181 4.50 -10.43 -6.51
C GLU A 181 4.53 -10.37 -4.98
N TYR A 182 3.80 -9.44 -4.36
CA TYR A 182 3.74 -9.32 -2.91
C TYR A 182 3.16 -10.59 -2.25
N ALA A 183 2.14 -11.20 -2.86
CA ALA A 183 1.54 -12.41 -2.31
C ALA A 183 2.48 -13.63 -2.33
N ARG A 184 3.64 -13.58 -3.02
CA ARG A 184 4.68 -14.63 -2.93
C ARG A 184 5.40 -14.64 -1.59
N ASP A 185 5.40 -13.53 -0.86
CA ASP A 185 6.03 -13.47 0.46
C ASP A 185 5.23 -14.33 1.45
N PRO A 186 5.81 -15.43 1.99
CA PRO A 186 5.09 -16.30 2.90
C PRO A 186 4.63 -15.60 4.19
N ARG A 187 5.29 -14.51 4.59
CA ARG A 187 4.90 -13.73 5.78
C ARG A 187 3.56 -13.03 5.54
N LEU A 188 3.39 -12.50 4.33
CA LEU A 188 2.14 -11.91 3.87
C LEU A 188 1.08 -13.00 3.68
N ALA A 189 1.34 -14.03 2.88
CA ALA A 189 0.32 -15.02 2.52
C ALA A 189 -0.13 -15.93 3.68
N LEU A 190 0.74 -16.24 4.66
CA LEU A 190 0.43 -17.15 5.78
C LEU A 190 0.02 -16.45 7.08
N ALA A 191 0.02 -15.12 7.13
CA ALA A 191 -0.14 -14.36 8.38
C ALA A 191 0.84 -14.82 9.48
N ARG A 192 2.12 -15.04 9.11
CA ARG A 192 3.18 -15.51 10.01
C ARG A 192 4.32 -14.50 10.03
N PRO A 193 4.33 -13.54 10.98
CA PRO A 193 5.36 -12.50 11.10
C PRO A 193 6.78 -13.09 11.15
N ASP A 194 6.89 -14.20 11.88
CA ASP A 194 8.06 -15.05 11.98
C ASP A 194 7.64 -16.41 11.43
N LEU A 195 8.25 -16.90 10.35
CA LEU A 195 7.93 -18.19 9.71
C LEU A 195 8.06 -19.42 10.64
N LEU A 196 8.45 -19.23 11.90
CA LEU A 196 8.68 -20.22 12.94
C LEU A 196 7.72 -20.11 14.14
N GLN A 197 6.82 -19.11 14.19
CA GLN A 197 5.85 -18.98 15.27
C GLN A 197 4.43 -19.37 14.82
N PRO A 198 3.63 -19.98 15.70
CA PRO A 198 2.24 -20.27 15.39
C PRO A 198 1.47 -18.95 15.20
N SER A 199 0.68 -18.89 14.12
CA SER A 199 -0.23 -17.77 13.85
C SER A 199 -1.14 -17.55 15.07
N SER A 200 -1.32 -16.27 15.45
CA SER A 200 -2.32 -15.88 16.45
C SER A 200 -3.67 -16.52 16.10
N GLU A 201 -4.38 -17.03 17.10
CA GLU A 201 -5.71 -17.64 16.92
C GLU A 201 -6.70 -16.69 16.27
N LEU A 202 -6.56 -15.39 16.58
CA LEU A 202 -7.37 -14.33 15.98
C LEU A 202 -7.12 -14.15 14.47
N LEU A 203 -5.96 -14.59 13.97
CA LEU A 203 -5.55 -14.42 12.58
C LEU A 203 -5.69 -15.68 11.72
N ARG A 204 -6.09 -16.81 12.33
CA ARG A 204 -6.06 -18.14 11.69
C ARG A 204 -7.08 -18.31 10.54
N GLY A 205 -8.01 -17.36 10.37
CA GLY A 205 -8.94 -17.29 9.23
C GLY A 205 -8.75 -16.06 8.33
N HIS A 206 -7.79 -15.19 8.63
CA HIS A 206 -7.68 -13.91 7.93
C HIS A 206 -7.04 -14.06 6.54
N GLN A 207 -7.61 -13.29 5.63
CA GLN A 207 -7.46 -13.39 4.20
C GLN A 207 -6.29 -12.51 3.70
N MET A 208 -5.07 -12.77 4.18
CA MET A 208 -3.95 -11.81 4.03
C MET A 208 -3.54 -11.52 2.58
N ALA A 209 -3.57 -12.50 1.68
CA ALA A 209 -3.35 -12.22 0.26
C ALA A 209 -4.40 -11.24 -0.29
N TRP A 210 -5.64 -11.29 0.18
CA TRP A 210 -6.70 -10.34 -0.19
C TRP A 210 -6.51 -8.96 0.45
N ALA A 211 -5.92 -8.91 1.65
CA ALA A 211 -5.48 -7.66 2.28
C ALA A 211 -4.47 -6.90 1.44
N VAL A 212 -3.52 -7.60 0.81
CA VAL A 212 -2.57 -7.00 -0.12
C VAL A 212 -3.30 -6.29 -1.26
N GLY A 213 -4.29 -6.95 -1.87
CA GLY A 213 -5.11 -6.36 -2.93
C GLY A 213 -5.85 -5.10 -2.47
N SER A 214 -6.46 -5.14 -1.27
CA SER A 214 -7.15 -3.98 -0.70
C SER A 214 -6.19 -2.80 -0.46
N VAL A 215 -5.01 -3.05 0.13
CA VAL A 215 -4.01 -2.00 0.40
C VAL A 215 -3.50 -1.37 -0.90
N LEU A 216 -3.21 -2.18 -1.91
CA LEU A 216 -2.77 -1.69 -3.22
C LEU A 216 -3.87 -0.86 -3.91
N ALA A 217 -5.12 -1.30 -3.86
CA ALA A 217 -6.24 -0.56 -4.45
C ALA A 217 -6.43 0.83 -3.81
N HIS A 218 -6.25 0.93 -2.49
CA HIS A 218 -6.28 2.21 -1.77
C HIS A 218 -5.16 3.15 -2.21
N ARG A 219 -3.94 2.62 -2.40
CA ARG A 219 -2.77 3.41 -2.82
C ARG A 219 -2.88 3.94 -4.24
N ASP A 220 -3.44 3.13 -5.13
CA ASP A 220 -3.67 3.53 -6.51
C ASP A 220 -4.82 4.53 -6.61
N GLY A 221 -5.57 4.76 -5.52
CA GLY A 221 -6.77 5.60 -5.50
C GLY A 221 -7.92 5.01 -6.31
N VAL A 222 -7.85 3.72 -6.64
CA VAL A 222 -8.81 3.00 -7.47
C VAL A 222 -9.57 2.01 -6.60
N ALA A 223 -10.63 2.49 -5.97
CA ALA A 223 -11.76 1.62 -5.66
C ALA A 223 -13.08 2.36 -5.81
N HIS A 224 -13.96 1.75 -6.60
CA HIS A 224 -15.32 2.22 -6.84
C HIS A 224 -16.28 1.15 -6.36
N LEU A 225 -16.93 1.41 -5.23
CA LEU A 225 -17.89 0.49 -4.64
C LEU A 225 -19.10 0.40 -5.58
N ALA A 226 -19.38 -0.81 -6.06
CA ALA A 226 -20.57 -1.08 -6.84
C ALA A 226 -21.83 -1.08 -5.95
N PRO A 227 -23.00 -0.74 -6.49
CA PRO A 227 -24.14 -0.20 -5.73
C PRO A 227 -24.86 -1.15 -4.79
N ARG A 228 -24.71 -2.47 -4.94
CA ARG A 228 -25.82 -3.35 -4.58
C ARG A 228 -25.51 -4.73 -4.05
N ILE A 229 -24.26 -5.08 -3.81
CA ILE A 229 -23.95 -6.42 -3.33
C ILE A 229 -22.93 -6.31 -2.20
N ALA A 230 -23.27 -6.93 -1.07
CA ALA A 230 -22.51 -7.06 0.18
C ALA A 230 -22.54 -5.87 1.17
N LEU A 231 -23.74 -5.54 1.65
CA LEU A 231 -23.98 -5.34 3.09
C LEU A 231 -24.89 -6.46 3.63
N THR A 232 -24.80 -7.67 3.10
CA THR A 232 -25.59 -8.81 3.57
C THR A 232 -25.21 -9.27 4.97
N ASP A 233 -24.10 -8.78 5.53
CA ASP A 233 -23.67 -9.05 6.91
C ASP A 233 -23.85 -7.86 7.86
N LEU A 234 -24.34 -6.72 7.38
CA LEU A 234 -24.92 -5.68 8.25
C LEU A 234 -26.40 -6.02 8.35
N GLU A 235 -26.84 -6.50 9.52
CA GLU A 235 -28.26 -6.78 9.73
C GLU A 235 -29.08 -5.54 9.35
N ALA A 236 -30.29 -5.73 8.82
CA ALA A 236 -31.12 -4.64 8.28
C ALA A 236 -31.36 -3.47 9.28
N GLU A 237 -31.08 -3.70 10.56
CA GLU A 237 -31.10 -2.69 11.63
C GLU A 237 -29.97 -1.65 11.49
N ASP A 238 -28.76 -2.03 11.07
CA ASP A 238 -27.62 -1.11 10.96
C ASP A 238 -27.69 -0.21 9.71
N ALA A 239 -28.37 -0.66 8.66
CA ALA A 239 -28.60 0.13 7.45
C ALA A 239 -29.51 1.35 7.70
N ALA A 240 -30.36 1.28 8.73
CA ALA A 240 -31.24 2.39 9.13
C ALA A 240 -30.47 3.51 9.89
N GLU A 241 -29.33 3.18 10.48
CA GLU A 241 -28.46 4.12 11.20
C GLU A 241 -27.54 4.92 10.27
N LEU A 242 -27.48 4.57 8.97
CA LEU A 242 -26.72 5.32 7.98
C LEU A 242 -27.34 6.71 7.75
N PRO A 243 -26.53 7.79 7.73
CA PRO A 243 -27.00 9.13 7.36
C PRO A 243 -27.75 9.11 6.02
N ALA A 244 -28.85 9.87 5.92
CA ALA A 244 -29.71 9.90 4.72
C ALA A 244 -28.93 10.11 3.39
N PRO A 245 -27.89 10.97 3.31
CA PRO A 245 -27.10 11.13 2.09
C PRO A 245 -26.33 9.88 1.68
N LEU A 246 -25.93 9.05 2.64
CA LEU A 246 -25.24 7.77 2.39
C LEU A 246 -26.24 6.71 1.90
N ARG A 247 -27.46 6.72 2.45
CA ARG A 247 -28.57 5.87 1.98
C ARG A 247 -29.05 6.26 0.57
N GLU A 248 -29.01 7.53 0.24
CA GLU A 248 -29.35 8.06 -1.10
C GLU A 248 -28.24 7.74 -2.12
N ALA A 249 -26.97 7.98 -1.79
CA ALA A 249 -25.83 7.58 -2.65
C ALA A 249 -25.73 6.05 -2.83
N TRP A 250 -26.15 5.28 -1.82
CA TRP A 250 -26.31 3.83 -1.88
C TRP A 250 -27.43 3.41 -2.84
N ALA A 251 -28.55 4.12 -2.86
CA ALA A 251 -29.66 3.84 -3.79
C ALA A 251 -29.28 4.14 -5.26
N ASP A 252 -28.43 5.15 -5.49
CA ASP A 252 -28.07 5.62 -6.84
C ASP A 252 -26.79 4.99 -7.42
N GLY A 253 -26.03 4.27 -6.60
CA GLY A 253 -25.01 3.36 -7.09
C GLY A 253 -23.68 3.97 -7.53
N GLY A 254 -23.19 4.93 -6.76
CA GLY A 254 -21.81 5.37 -6.89
C GLY A 254 -21.35 5.99 -5.59
N LEU A 255 -20.49 5.27 -4.87
CA LEU A 255 -19.71 5.85 -3.77
C LEU A 255 -18.23 5.67 -4.12
N SER A 256 -17.53 6.80 -4.30
CA SER A 256 -16.07 6.76 -4.30
C SER A 256 -15.56 6.51 -2.87
N LEU A 257 -14.43 5.82 -2.72
CA LEU A 257 -13.80 5.62 -1.41
C LEU A 257 -13.47 6.93 -0.70
N ALA A 258 -13.11 7.97 -1.43
CA ALA A 258 -12.86 9.30 -0.87
C ALA A 258 -14.14 9.94 -0.30
N GLU A 259 -15.32 9.61 -0.84
CA GLU A 259 -16.61 10.00 -0.26
C GLU A 259 -16.97 9.11 0.93
N ALA A 260 -16.86 7.78 0.80
CA ALA A 260 -17.09 6.86 1.91
C ALA A 260 -16.20 7.16 3.13
N GLY A 261 -14.91 7.41 2.92
CA GLY A 261 -13.93 7.76 3.96
C GLY A 261 -14.18 9.11 4.62
N ARG A 262 -14.81 10.07 3.94
CA ARG A 262 -15.21 11.36 4.54
C ARG A 262 -16.38 11.22 5.50
N TRP A 263 -17.26 10.23 5.29
CA TRP A 263 -18.41 9.95 6.14
C TRP A 263 -18.11 8.97 7.28
N LEU A 264 -17.14 8.07 7.07
CA LEU A 264 -16.61 7.15 8.09
C LEU A 264 -15.61 7.81 9.05
N GLN A 265 -15.28 9.09 8.84
CA GLN A 265 -14.58 9.89 9.85
C GLN A 265 -15.44 9.90 11.11
N PRO A 266 -14.90 9.49 12.28
CA PRO A 266 -15.68 9.46 13.50
C PRO A 266 -16.14 10.88 13.82
N GLY A 267 -17.43 11.15 13.65
CA GLY A 267 -18.07 12.33 14.21
C GLY A 267 -17.91 12.31 15.73
N PRO A 268 -17.94 13.48 16.40
CA PRO A 268 -17.70 13.60 17.84
C PRO A 268 -18.64 12.75 18.71
N ASP A 269 -19.76 12.24 18.16
CA ASP A 269 -20.79 11.50 18.88
C ASP A 269 -21.15 10.11 18.30
N ALA A 270 -20.37 9.56 17.35
CA ALA A 270 -20.57 8.16 16.91
C ALA A 270 -19.93 7.17 17.92
N ARG A 271 -20.75 6.58 18.80
CA ARG A 271 -20.37 5.56 19.81
C ARG A 271 -20.82 4.15 19.36
N PRO A 272 -20.31 3.01 19.92
CA PRO A 272 -19.53 2.80 21.14
C PRO A 272 -18.20 2.05 20.90
N PRO A 273 -17.36 1.77 21.92
CA PRO A 273 -16.05 1.18 21.71
C PRO A 273 -16.25 -0.29 21.33
N LEU A 274 -15.79 -0.69 20.13
CA LEU A 274 -15.35 -2.06 19.94
C LEU A 274 -14.45 -2.39 21.12
N ALA A 275 -14.79 -3.47 21.82
CA ALA A 275 -14.14 -3.90 23.06
C ALA A 275 -12.64 -3.63 22.98
N ALA A 276 -12.06 -3.21 24.09
CA ALA A 276 -10.63 -2.97 24.27
C ALA A 276 -9.76 -4.24 24.09
N GLY A 277 -10.00 -5.03 23.02
CA GLY A 277 -8.97 -5.73 22.29
C GLY A 277 -7.95 -4.67 21.90
N ARG A 278 -6.83 -4.71 22.64
CA ARG A 278 -5.65 -3.88 22.46
C ARG A 278 -5.52 -3.54 20.98
N ALA A 279 -5.54 -2.24 20.64
CA ALA A 279 -5.07 -1.77 19.34
C ALA A 279 -3.86 -2.64 18.97
N ALA A 280 -3.88 -3.28 17.79
CA ALA A 280 -2.74 -4.04 17.31
C ALA A 280 -1.54 -3.11 17.50
N ALA A 281 -0.69 -3.44 18.48
CA ALA A 281 0.31 -2.49 18.94
C ALA A 281 1.16 -2.17 17.72
N SER A 282 1.36 -0.88 17.43
CA SER A 282 2.31 -0.50 16.40
C SER A 282 3.61 -1.29 16.66
N PRO A 283 4.16 -1.95 15.64
CA PRO A 283 5.23 -2.89 15.81
C PRO A 283 6.38 -2.20 16.55
N THR A 284 6.87 -2.84 17.61
CA THR A 284 7.92 -2.20 18.40
C THR A 284 9.20 -2.12 17.57
N PRO A 285 10.04 -1.09 17.74
CA PRO A 285 11.30 -0.99 17.02
C PRO A 285 12.17 -2.25 17.13
N GLU A 286 12.10 -2.97 18.26
CA GLU A 286 12.81 -4.23 18.48
C GLU A 286 12.32 -5.36 17.57
N LEU A 287 11.00 -5.45 17.33
CA LEU A 287 10.42 -6.43 16.40
C LEU A 287 10.87 -6.15 14.97
N LEU A 288 10.82 -4.89 14.54
CA LEU A 288 11.20 -4.46 13.20
C LEU A 288 12.69 -4.72 12.90
N VAL A 289 13.58 -4.45 13.87
CA VAL A 289 15.01 -4.75 13.70
C VAL A 289 15.28 -6.26 13.68
N ARG A 290 14.55 -7.05 14.49
CA ARG A 290 14.64 -8.51 14.44
C ARG A 290 14.19 -9.05 13.08
N GLN A 291 13.06 -8.56 12.56
CA GLN A 291 12.54 -8.92 11.23
C GLN A 291 13.53 -8.56 10.13
N LEU A 292 14.12 -7.36 10.20
CA LEU A 292 15.18 -6.94 9.28
C LEU A 292 16.35 -7.93 9.31
N GLY A 293 16.85 -8.31 10.49
CA GLY A 293 17.92 -9.30 10.61
C GLY A 293 17.58 -10.65 9.98
N GLN A 294 16.34 -11.13 10.12
CA GLN A 294 15.89 -12.37 9.47
C GLN A 294 15.82 -12.24 7.94
N MET A 295 15.37 -11.10 7.43
CA MET A 295 15.32 -10.83 5.99
C MET A 295 16.72 -10.84 5.39
N LEU A 296 17.65 -10.11 6.02
CA LEU A 296 19.04 -10.05 5.58
C LEU A 296 19.72 -11.43 5.60
N ALA A 297 19.42 -12.26 6.61
CA ALA A 297 19.96 -13.61 6.74
C ALA A 297 19.36 -14.62 5.73
N SER A 298 18.08 -14.45 5.37
CA SER A 298 17.39 -15.35 4.44
C SER A 298 17.52 -14.94 2.97
N GLY A 299 17.95 -13.71 2.69
CA GLY A 299 17.98 -13.13 1.35
C GLY A 299 16.57 -12.97 0.75
N ALA A 300 15.53 -13.04 1.57
CA ALA A 300 14.14 -13.05 1.14
C ALA A 300 13.34 -11.91 1.80
N GLY A 301 12.39 -11.35 1.04
CA GLY A 301 11.53 -10.26 1.46
C GLY A 301 11.95 -8.90 0.89
N ARG A 302 11.22 -7.86 1.28
CA ARG A 302 11.48 -6.47 0.87
C ARG A 302 11.57 -5.57 2.09
N ILE A 303 12.69 -4.87 2.24
CA ILE A 303 12.90 -3.89 3.31
C ILE A 303 11.93 -2.73 3.03
N CYS A 304 11.28 -2.22 4.08
CA CYS A 304 10.33 -1.11 3.95
C CYS A 304 10.78 0.07 4.83
N ARG A 305 10.05 1.18 4.74
CA ARG A 305 10.28 2.39 5.54
C ARG A 305 10.44 2.07 7.03
N ASP A 306 9.57 1.28 7.64
CA ASP A 306 9.57 1.07 9.09
C ASP A 306 10.77 0.27 9.58
N HIS A 307 11.24 -0.68 8.77
CA HIS A 307 12.49 -1.40 9.06
C HIS A 307 13.66 -0.41 9.15
N LEU A 308 13.74 0.53 8.20
CA LEU A 308 14.77 1.56 8.18
C LEU A 308 14.58 2.53 9.36
N GLN A 309 13.35 2.97 9.62
CA GLN A 309 13.05 3.85 10.74
C GLN A 309 13.38 3.21 12.09
N ALA A 310 13.05 1.94 12.28
CA ALA A 310 13.33 1.20 13.51
C ALA A 310 14.83 1.01 13.73
N LEU A 311 15.58 0.65 12.67
CA LEU A 311 17.02 0.55 12.72
C LEU A 311 17.65 1.90 13.07
N MET A 312 17.25 2.95 12.36
CA MET A 312 17.71 4.31 12.65
C MET A 312 17.37 4.69 14.09
N ARG A 313 16.14 4.43 14.56
CA ARG A 313 15.67 4.67 15.94
C ARG A 313 16.43 3.90 17.01
N GLN A 314 17.15 2.82 16.71
CA GLN A 314 18.03 2.15 17.68
C GLN A 314 19.40 2.82 17.80
N ASP A 315 19.85 3.49 16.74
CA ASP A 315 21.12 4.22 16.66
C ASP A 315 21.03 5.64 17.30
N LYS A 316 20.33 5.73 18.44
CA LYS A 316 19.69 6.94 19.03
C LYS A 316 20.54 8.19 19.29
N ALA A 317 21.84 8.22 19.08
CA ALA A 317 22.65 9.29 19.70
C ALA A 317 23.06 10.41 18.74
N GLU A 318 23.36 10.14 17.47
CA GLU A 318 24.19 11.08 16.73
C GLU A 318 23.69 11.51 15.35
N ASP A 319 22.96 10.72 14.57
CA ASP A 319 22.75 11.05 13.15
C ASP A 319 21.82 12.28 12.88
N PRO A 320 22.27 13.39 12.26
CA PRO A 320 21.39 14.50 11.86
C PRO A 320 20.41 14.10 10.78
N LEU A 321 20.73 13.08 9.97
CA LEU A 321 19.76 12.47 9.05
C LEU A 321 18.66 11.74 9.80
N HIS A 322 18.96 11.14 10.96
CA HIS A 322 17.95 10.56 11.84
C HIS A 322 16.98 11.63 12.35
N ALA A 323 17.46 12.81 12.74
CA ALA A 323 16.59 13.90 13.18
C ALA A 323 15.75 14.52 12.02
N VAL A 324 16.25 14.53 10.79
CA VAL A 324 15.52 15.07 9.62
C VAL A 324 14.54 14.05 9.01
N LEU A 325 14.88 12.76 9.02
CA LEU A 325 14.05 11.69 8.44
C LEU A 325 12.94 11.22 9.40
N LEU A 326 13.15 11.31 10.72
CA LEU A 326 12.16 10.85 11.73
C LEU A 326 11.33 11.97 12.35
N GLU A 327 11.78 13.23 12.34
CA GLU A 327 10.88 14.34 12.70
C GLU A 327 9.95 14.63 11.50
N ASP A 328 8.69 14.21 11.63
CA ASP A 328 7.57 14.31 10.69
C ASP A 328 7.14 15.77 10.34
N ARG A 329 8.07 16.72 10.43
CA ARG A 329 7.84 18.16 10.23
C ARG A 329 7.87 18.55 8.75
N MET A 330 8.23 17.63 7.86
CA MET A 330 8.11 17.83 6.42
C MET A 330 6.78 17.25 5.94
N ARG A 331 5.90 18.11 5.40
CA ARG A 331 4.56 17.73 4.91
C ARG A 331 4.52 16.65 3.82
N SER A 332 5.66 16.23 3.29
CA SER A 332 5.76 15.11 2.36
C SER A 332 7.18 14.55 2.41
N THR A 333 7.40 13.55 3.28
CA THR A 333 8.59 12.70 3.25
C THR A 333 8.36 11.45 2.40
N ALA A 334 7.13 11.22 1.91
CA ALA A 334 6.76 10.02 1.16
C ALA A 334 7.63 9.78 -0.09
N PRO A 335 7.91 10.79 -0.97
CA PRO A 335 8.77 10.57 -2.13
C PRO A 335 10.21 10.22 -1.75
N LEU A 336 10.70 10.81 -0.65
CA LEU A 336 12.03 10.52 -0.12
C LEU A 336 12.11 9.10 0.44
N TRP A 337 11.13 8.68 1.23
CA TRP A 337 11.07 7.33 1.79
C TRP A 337 10.91 6.28 0.69
N ALA A 338 10.04 6.50 -0.29
CA ALA A 338 9.89 5.60 -1.43
C ALA A 338 11.21 5.43 -2.21
N GLY A 339 11.90 6.54 -2.52
CA GLY A 339 13.20 6.50 -3.17
C GLY A 339 14.26 5.80 -2.33
N LEU A 340 14.32 6.12 -1.02
CA LEU A 340 15.29 5.55 -0.10
C LEU A 340 15.10 4.04 0.06
N VAL A 341 13.87 3.59 0.25
CA VAL A 341 13.55 2.16 0.35
C VAL A 341 13.91 1.44 -0.95
N ALA A 342 13.57 2.00 -2.11
CA ALA A 342 13.91 1.41 -3.40
C ALA A 342 15.44 1.24 -3.55
N GLN A 343 16.22 2.28 -3.23
CA GLN A 343 17.68 2.24 -3.33
C GLN A 343 18.30 1.28 -2.30
N VAL A 344 17.79 1.22 -1.07
CA VAL A 344 18.28 0.26 -0.07
C VAL A 344 18.02 -1.18 -0.53
N ASN A 345 16.83 -1.50 -1.04
CA ASN A 345 16.54 -2.84 -1.56
C ASN A 345 17.38 -3.17 -2.79
N LEU A 346 17.66 -2.20 -3.66
CA LEU A 346 18.54 -2.38 -4.82
C LEU A 346 19.96 -2.76 -4.36
N ILE A 347 20.57 -1.95 -3.49
CA ILE A 347 21.93 -2.20 -2.97
C ILE A 347 21.97 -3.54 -2.22
N TRP A 348 20.93 -3.87 -1.45
CA TRP A 348 20.85 -5.15 -0.75
C TRP A 348 20.75 -6.32 -1.73
N THR A 349 19.94 -6.20 -2.79
CA THR A 349 19.82 -7.24 -3.83
C THR A 349 21.14 -7.46 -4.57
N GLU A 350 21.85 -6.38 -4.93
CA GLU A 350 23.19 -6.45 -5.53
C GLU A 350 24.15 -7.24 -4.63
N ARG A 351 24.19 -6.93 -3.33
CA ARG A 351 25.04 -7.65 -2.36
C ARG A 351 24.67 -9.12 -2.24
N GLN A 352 23.38 -9.46 -2.29
CA GLN A 352 22.92 -10.85 -2.23
C GLN A 352 23.33 -11.62 -3.50
N LEU A 353 23.25 -10.99 -4.68
CA LEU A 353 23.71 -11.57 -5.94
C LEU A 353 25.24 -11.83 -5.93
N ASP A 354 25.99 -10.96 -5.27
CA ASP A 354 27.44 -11.11 -5.05
C ASP A 354 27.79 -12.14 -3.95
N GLY A 355 26.80 -12.75 -3.31
CA GLY A 355 27.00 -13.72 -2.22
C GLY A 355 27.52 -13.09 -0.91
N MET A 356 27.39 -11.77 -0.75
CA MET A 356 27.82 -11.07 0.45
C MET A 356 26.75 -11.18 1.54
N ALA A 357 27.11 -11.81 2.66
CA ALA A 357 26.29 -11.79 3.87
C ALA A 357 26.10 -10.34 4.32
N THR A 358 24.85 -9.94 4.54
CA THR A 358 24.50 -8.59 5.03
C THR A 358 23.96 -8.74 6.45
N THR A 359 24.45 -7.95 7.40
CA THR A 359 23.92 -7.91 8.77
C THR A 359 23.21 -6.56 9.03
N PRO A 360 22.40 -6.44 10.10
CA PRO A 360 21.78 -5.16 10.46
C PRO A 360 22.79 -4.01 10.64
N GLU A 361 24.02 -4.30 11.07
CA GLU A 361 25.09 -3.31 11.20
C GLU A 361 25.54 -2.73 9.86
N ASP A 362 25.48 -3.53 8.78
CA ASP A 362 25.81 -3.09 7.42
C ASP A 362 24.75 -2.17 6.81
N MET A 363 23.57 -2.09 7.43
CA MET A 363 22.45 -1.34 6.90
C MET A 363 22.59 0.17 7.11
N THR A 364 23.23 0.64 8.18
CA THR A 364 23.45 2.08 8.38
C THR A 364 24.31 2.70 7.25
N PRO A 365 25.48 2.12 6.89
CA PRO A 365 26.22 2.55 5.69
C PRO A 365 25.38 2.44 4.40
N THR A 366 24.58 1.38 4.26
CA THR A 366 23.73 1.16 3.09
C THR A 366 22.64 2.24 2.96
N ILE A 367 22.02 2.64 4.08
CA ILE A 367 21.02 3.71 4.12
C ILE A 367 21.66 5.05 3.73
N ARG A 368 22.89 5.34 4.18
CA ARG A 368 23.60 6.57 3.81
C ARG A 368 23.92 6.62 2.32
N GLU A 369 24.41 5.52 1.77
CA GLU A 369 24.68 5.40 0.34
C GLU A 369 23.39 5.50 -0.49
N ALA A 370 22.33 4.80 -0.08
CA ALA A 370 21.02 4.89 -0.73
C ALA A 370 20.47 6.32 -0.71
N LEU A 371 20.57 6.99 0.44
CA LEU A 371 20.15 8.38 0.56
C LEU A 371 20.96 9.29 -0.37
N ARG A 372 22.28 9.14 -0.43
CA ARG A 372 23.14 9.91 -1.35
C ARG A 372 22.64 9.80 -2.79
N ARG A 373 22.37 8.57 -3.26
CA ARG A 373 21.82 8.32 -4.61
C ARG A 373 20.47 9.01 -4.82
N VAL A 374 19.54 8.90 -3.87
CA VAL A 374 18.22 9.56 -3.96
C VAL A 374 18.35 11.08 -4.05
N LEU A 375 19.31 11.68 -3.33
CA LEU A 375 19.52 13.13 -3.34
C LEU A 375 20.24 13.60 -4.61
N GLU A 376 21.15 12.82 -5.17
CA GLU A 376 21.77 13.07 -6.48
C GLU A 376 20.72 13.06 -7.60
N ASP A 377 19.78 12.12 -7.55
CA ASP A 377 18.70 12.00 -8.53
C ASP A 377 17.56 13.01 -8.33
N SER A 378 17.52 13.70 -7.19
CA SER A 378 16.43 14.63 -6.84
C SER A 378 16.89 15.89 -6.14
N ASP A 379 17.32 16.88 -6.93
CA ASP A 379 17.71 18.22 -6.44
C ASP A 379 16.61 18.88 -5.59
N HIS A 380 15.34 18.62 -5.87
CA HIS A 380 14.25 19.13 -5.05
C HIS A 380 14.27 18.55 -3.63
N LEU A 381 14.39 17.22 -3.50
CA LEU A 381 14.46 16.53 -2.21
C LEU A 381 15.76 16.89 -1.47
N ALA A 382 16.88 16.97 -2.19
CA ALA A 382 18.17 17.42 -1.64
C ALA A 382 18.04 18.78 -0.97
N ARG A 383 17.49 19.78 -1.66
CA ARG A 383 17.25 21.12 -1.08
C ARG A 383 16.30 21.10 0.10
N GLN A 384 15.30 20.22 0.09
CA GLN A 384 14.33 20.11 1.17
C GLN A 384 14.97 19.54 2.45
N ILE A 385 15.78 18.47 2.32
CA ILE A 385 16.55 17.89 3.42
C ILE A 385 17.58 18.89 3.94
N LEU A 386 18.35 19.52 3.05
CA LEU A 386 19.34 20.53 3.41
C LEU A 386 18.72 21.72 4.15
N SER A 387 17.52 22.15 3.76
CA SER A 387 16.78 23.21 4.47
C SER A 387 16.40 22.81 5.90
N SER A 388 15.95 21.57 6.08
CA SER A 388 15.61 21.02 7.39
C SER A 388 16.84 20.83 8.28
N LEU A 389 17.92 20.28 7.70
CA LEU A 389 19.20 20.11 8.37
C LEU A 389 19.76 21.46 8.80
N ALA A 390 19.79 22.44 7.89
CA ALA A 390 20.25 23.79 8.19
C ALA A 390 19.47 24.39 9.37
N TRP A 391 18.14 24.30 9.36
CA TRP A 391 17.29 24.76 10.46
C TRP A 391 17.59 24.03 11.79
N GLN A 392 17.83 22.73 11.75
CA GLN A 392 18.15 21.94 12.94
C GLN A 392 19.52 22.32 13.52
N LEU A 393 20.52 22.58 12.68
CA LEU A 393 21.86 23.02 13.10
C LEU A 393 21.88 24.46 13.64
N LEU A 394 20.88 25.28 13.34
CA LEU A 394 20.74 26.57 13.99
C LEU A 394 20.41 26.42 15.48
N GLY A 395 21.31 26.89 16.35
CA GLY A 395 20.98 27.06 17.76
C GLY A 395 19.90 28.13 17.99
N ALA A 396 19.38 28.21 19.23
CA ALA A 396 18.22 29.04 19.59
C ALA A 396 18.29 30.51 19.11
N HIS A 397 19.46 31.15 19.21
CA HIS A 397 19.66 32.53 18.80
C HIS A 397 19.42 32.74 17.29
N GLY A 398 20.01 31.88 16.44
CA GLY A 398 19.85 31.94 14.99
C GLY A 398 18.39 31.70 14.58
N ARG A 399 17.71 30.73 15.20
CA ARG A 399 16.28 30.47 14.97
C ARG A 399 15.38 31.65 15.37
N THR A 400 15.73 32.38 16.43
CA THR A 400 14.99 33.59 16.85
C THR A 400 15.22 34.74 15.87
N ARG A 401 16.46 34.95 15.43
CA ARG A 401 16.79 35.99 14.44
C ARG A 401 16.09 35.72 13.10
N PHE A 402 16.16 34.50 12.60
CA PHE A 402 15.45 34.08 11.39
C PHE A 402 13.95 34.32 11.49
N ARG A 403 13.32 33.90 12.59
CA ARG A 403 11.87 34.09 12.82
C ARG A 403 11.45 35.56 12.83
N ARG A 404 12.31 36.45 13.34
CA ARG A 404 12.04 37.89 13.36
C ARG A 404 12.00 38.51 11.95
N VAL A 405 12.82 38.01 11.03
CA VAL A 405 12.95 38.57 9.66
C VAL A 405 11.97 37.93 8.68
N HIS A 406 11.84 36.59 8.70
CA HIS A 406 11.09 35.83 7.68
C HIS A 406 9.85 35.12 8.19
N GLY A 407 9.60 35.17 9.50
CA GLY A 407 8.52 34.45 10.17
C GLY A 407 8.87 33.00 10.54
N PRO A 408 7.91 32.24 11.10
CA PRO A 408 8.11 30.85 11.50
C PRO A 408 8.54 29.95 10.33
N ILE A 409 9.44 28.99 10.57
CA ILE A 409 9.87 28.01 9.56
C ILE A 409 8.72 27.18 8.99
N VAL A 410 7.60 27.05 9.73
CA VAL A 410 6.41 26.32 9.28
C VAL A 410 5.55 27.13 8.29
N SER A 411 5.75 28.45 8.21
CA SER A 411 5.05 29.33 7.27
C SER A 411 5.60 29.18 5.84
N GLY A 412 4.82 29.58 4.83
CA GLY A 412 5.27 29.57 3.43
C GLY A 412 6.48 30.49 3.20
N SER A 413 6.46 31.70 3.79
CA SER A 413 7.55 32.68 3.67
C SER A 413 8.84 32.21 4.36
N GLY A 414 8.73 31.67 5.57
CA GLY A 414 9.87 31.11 6.30
C GLY A 414 10.51 29.93 5.56
N ARG A 415 9.71 29.02 5.00
CA ARG A 415 10.25 27.90 4.18
C ARG A 415 10.98 28.38 2.94
N MET A 416 10.41 29.34 2.21
CA MET A 416 11.07 29.88 1.04
C MET A 416 12.38 30.60 1.40
N ALA A 417 12.41 31.31 2.52
CA ALA A 417 13.61 32.02 2.98
C ALA A 417 14.75 31.04 3.34
N ILE A 418 14.49 29.97 4.09
CA ILE A 418 15.54 28.99 4.42
C ILE A 418 16.03 28.26 3.16
N ARG A 419 15.15 27.99 2.20
CA ARG A 419 15.52 27.36 0.93
C ARG A 419 16.42 28.27 0.11
N ARG A 420 16.11 29.57 0.03
CA ARG A 420 16.98 30.57 -0.62
C ARG A 420 18.34 30.69 0.06
N PHE A 421 18.38 30.60 1.38
CA PHE A 421 19.64 30.56 2.11
C PHE A 421 20.46 29.32 1.73
N VAL A 422 19.86 28.14 1.72
CA VAL A 422 20.52 26.90 1.27
C VAL A 422 20.98 27.01 -0.18
N ASP A 423 20.17 27.58 -1.07
CA ASP A 423 20.51 27.79 -2.48
C ASP A 423 21.68 28.78 -2.66
N SER A 424 21.95 29.64 -1.67
CA SER A 424 23.08 30.57 -1.66
C SER A 424 24.37 29.97 -1.10
N LEU A 425 24.32 28.77 -0.51
CA LEU A 425 25.50 28.05 -0.06
C LEU A 425 26.25 27.49 -1.27
N ASP A 426 27.59 27.51 -1.22
CA ASP A 426 28.40 26.92 -2.26
C ASP A 426 28.16 25.39 -2.36
N PRO A 427 28.35 24.80 -3.56
CA PRO A 427 28.12 23.37 -3.77
C PRO A 427 28.91 22.47 -2.82
N ASP A 428 30.16 22.82 -2.52
CA ASP A 428 31.05 22.00 -1.69
C ASP A 428 30.55 21.96 -0.24
N PHE A 429 30.09 23.10 0.29
CA PHE A 429 29.48 23.17 1.62
C PHE A 429 28.14 22.42 1.68
N ARG A 430 27.35 22.42 0.60
CA ARG A 430 26.13 21.61 0.52
C ARG A 430 26.43 20.11 0.53
N ALA A 431 27.46 19.67 -0.18
CA ALA A 431 27.93 18.28 -0.16
C ALA A 431 28.44 17.88 1.23
N ALA A 432 29.24 18.75 1.86
CA ALA A 432 29.73 18.54 3.22
C ALA A 432 28.60 18.37 4.25
N LEU A 433 27.51 19.12 4.11
CA LEU A 433 26.32 19.00 4.97
C LEU A 433 25.63 17.62 4.87
N THR A 434 25.66 16.98 3.71
CA THR A 434 25.04 15.66 3.48
C THR A 434 25.96 14.49 3.77
N GLU A 435 27.28 14.66 3.59
CA GLU A 435 28.26 13.58 3.67
C GLU A 435 28.96 13.48 5.04
N SER A 436 29.00 14.58 5.80
CA SER A 436 29.77 14.63 7.03
C SER A 436 29.13 13.79 8.15
N PRO A 437 29.94 13.08 8.94
CA PRO A 437 29.43 12.38 10.11
C PRO A 437 28.93 13.40 11.15
N PRO A 438 28.07 12.96 12.07
CA PRO A 438 27.41 13.86 13.01
C PRO A 438 28.30 14.74 13.89
N PRO A 439 29.45 14.24 14.40
CA PRO A 439 30.36 15.06 15.18
C PRO A 439 30.91 16.25 14.38
N ALA A 440 31.21 16.05 13.09
CA ALA A 440 31.67 17.11 12.19
C ALA A 440 30.54 18.11 11.86
N LEU A 441 29.31 17.62 11.67
CA LEU A 441 28.13 18.49 11.47
C LEU A 441 27.88 19.41 12.66
N ARG A 442 27.96 18.89 13.89
CA ARG A 442 27.73 19.67 15.12
C ARG A 442 28.93 20.52 15.53
N GLY A 443 30.14 20.06 15.24
CA GLY A 443 31.40 20.71 15.64
C GLY A 443 31.83 21.80 14.67
N GLU A 444 32.13 21.44 13.43
CA GLU A 444 32.78 22.32 12.45
C GLU A 444 31.75 23.06 11.58
N LEU A 445 30.74 22.33 11.08
CA LEU A 445 29.80 22.87 10.11
C LEU A 445 28.70 23.73 10.75
N ALA A 446 28.24 23.43 11.96
CA ALA A 446 27.18 24.21 12.62
C ALA A 446 27.59 25.67 12.95
N PRO A 447 28.80 25.94 13.49
CA PRO A 447 29.30 27.30 13.66
C PRO A 447 29.43 28.06 12.34
N GLU A 448 29.98 27.40 11.30
CA GLU A 448 30.15 28.02 9.98
C GLU A 448 28.80 28.33 9.32
N LEU A 449 27.86 27.38 9.36
CA LEU A 449 26.50 27.58 8.86
C LEU A 449 25.81 28.75 9.59
N ARG A 450 26.00 28.86 10.91
CA ARG A 450 25.48 30.00 11.68
C ARG A 450 26.10 31.31 11.22
N GLN A 451 27.42 31.37 11.03
CA GLN A 451 28.11 32.57 10.55
C GLN A 451 27.61 32.98 9.17
N ARG A 452 27.46 32.02 8.25
CA ARG A 452 26.90 32.23 6.91
C ARG A 452 25.46 32.72 6.96
N LEU A 453 24.62 32.16 7.86
CA LEU A 453 23.26 32.66 8.06
C LEU A 453 23.25 34.08 8.60
N ASP A 454 24.09 34.39 9.60
CA ASP A 454 24.15 35.74 10.18
C ASP A 454 24.60 36.77 9.14
N ALA A 455 25.56 36.41 8.27
CA ALA A 455 25.96 37.24 7.14
C ALA A 455 24.82 37.40 6.12
N TRP A 456 24.13 36.32 5.77
CA TRP A 456 23.00 36.34 4.85
C TRP A 456 21.84 37.22 5.36
N LEU A 457 21.52 37.12 6.65
CA LEU A 457 20.49 37.93 7.31
C LEU A 457 20.86 39.41 7.47
N LEU A 458 22.16 39.77 7.39
CA LEU A 458 22.62 41.17 7.38
C LEU A 458 22.47 41.83 6.01
N VAL A 459 22.44 41.03 4.93
CA VAL A 459 22.27 41.51 3.55
C VAL A 459 20.80 41.44 3.09
N ALA A 460 20.03 40.52 3.66
CA ALA A 460 18.63 40.26 3.29
C ALA A 460 17.60 41.06 4.10
N GLY A 461 18.03 41.83 5.12
CA GLY A 461 17.20 42.78 5.87
C GLY A 461 17.56 44.20 5.50
#